data_AF-A0A7Z9WWF7-F1
#
_entry.id   AF-A0A7Z9WWF7-F1
#
_cell.length_a   1.000
_cell.length_b   1.000
_cell.length_c   1.000
_cell.angle_alpha   90.00
_cell.angle_beta   90.00
_cell.angle_gamma   90.00
#
_symmetry.space_group_name_H-M   'P 1'
#
loop_
_entity.id
_entity.type
_entity.pdbx_description
1 polymer ?
#
loop_
_entity_poly.entity_id
_entity_poly.type
_entity_poly.pdbx_seq_one_letter_code
_entity_poly.pdbx_strand_id
1 'polypeptide(L)' 'AGVTLNVHPRIADMLLKEEEAVTNELEQEVGKQLTINTSKDLHIEKYSISWDD' A
#
# COMPACT_ATOMS: atom_id res chain seq x y z
N ALA A 1 -1.67 -14.39 -5.38
CA ALA A 1 -0.71 -13.33 -5.75
C ALA A 1 -1.26 -11.92 -5.47
N GLY A 2 -1.40 -11.57 -4.19
CA GLY A 2 -1.68 -10.21 -3.71
C GLY A 2 -0.44 -9.61 -3.04
N VAL A 3 -0.37 -8.29 -2.93
CA VAL A 3 0.70 -7.56 -2.23
C VAL A 3 0.05 -6.73 -1.13
N THR A 4 0.47 -6.96 0.11
CA THR A 4 0.01 -6.16 1.25
C THR A 4 1.11 -5.20 1.69
N LEU A 5 0.82 -3.91 1.69
CA LEU A 5 1.69 -2.84 2.14
C LEU A 5 1.19 -2.30 3.48
N ASN A 6 1.95 -2.55 4.55
CA ASN A 6 1.72 -1.96 5.87
C ASN A 6 2.53 -0.67 6.01
N VAL A 7 1.85 0.46 6.21
CA VAL A 7 2.45 1.79 6.38
C VAL A 7 1.79 2.55 7.53
N HIS A 8 2.39 3.67 7.94
CA HIS A 8 1.76 4.60 8.86
C HIS A 8 0.46 5.18 8.26
N PRO A 9 -0.60 5.42 9.06
CA PRO A 9 -1.89 5.93 8.58
C PRO A 9 -1.81 7.19 7.71
N ARG A 10 -0.87 8.09 7.99
CA ARG A 10 -0.66 9.29 7.15
C ARG A 10 -0.22 8.95 5.71
N ILE A 11 0.64 7.94 5.56
CA ILE A 11 1.11 7.50 4.24
C ILE A 11 0.01 6.71 3.53
N ALA A 12 -0.74 5.87 4.27
CA ALA A 12 -1.88 5.19 3.67
C ALA A 12 -2.95 6.16 3.17
N ASP A 13 -3.23 7.24 3.91
CA ASP A 13 -4.20 8.25 3.47
C ASP A 13 -3.73 8.95 2.19
N MET A 14 -2.42 9.24 2.08
CA MET A 14 -1.81 9.78 0.87
C MET A 14 -1.91 8.80 -0.30
N LEU A 15 -1.55 7.53 -0.10
CA LEU A 15 -1.60 6.50 -1.14
C LEU A 15 -3.03 6.21 -1.60
N LEU A 16 -3.98 6.13 -0.67
CA LEU A 16 -5.38 5.80 -0.95
C LEU A 16 -6.21 6.98 -1.47
N LYS A 17 -5.76 8.23 -1.30
CA LYS A 17 -6.50 9.41 -1.77
C LYS A 17 -5.77 10.18 -2.84
N GLU A 18 -4.56 10.61 -2.56
CA GLU A 18 -3.79 11.50 -3.44
C GLU A 18 -3.16 10.70 -4.58
N GLU A 19 -2.67 9.50 -4.30
CA GLU A 19 -2.01 8.62 -5.27
C GLU A 19 -2.87 7.42 -5.69
N GLU A 20 -4.20 7.49 -5.52
CA GLU A 20 -5.11 6.40 -5.90
C GLU A 20 -4.96 6.01 -7.37
N ALA A 21 -4.76 7.00 -8.26
CA ALA A 21 -4.53 6.77 -9.68
C ALA A 21 -3.25 5.95 -9.95
N VAL A 22 -2.14 6.33 -9.30
CA VAL A 22 -0.85 5.63 -9.42
C VAL A 22 -0.98 4.21 -8.87
N THR A 23 -1.72 4.06 -7.78
CA THR A 23 -1.96 2.76 -7.13
C THR A 23 -2.74 1.83 -8.05
N ASN A 24 -3.81 2.32 -8.68
CA ASN A 24 -4.60 1.58 -9.65
C ASN A 24 -3.82 1.24 -10.93
N GLU A 25 -3.04 2.18 -11.47
CA GLU A 25 -2.16 1.92 -12.61
C GLU A 25 -1.17 0.81 -12.28
N LEU A 26 -0.55 0.85 -11.10
CA LEU A 26 0.38 -0.18 -10.64
C LEU A 26 -0.30 -1.56 -10.50
N GLU A 27 -1.52 -1.62 -9.94
CA GLU A 27 -2.28 -2.87 -9.85
C GLU A 27 -2.60 -3.45 -11.23
N GLN A 28 -2.92 -2.61 -12.22
CA GLN A 28 -3.16 -3.03 -13.59
C GLN A 28 -1.90 -3.47 -14.32
N GLU A 29 -0.79 -2.74 -14.17
CA GLU A 29 0.50 -3.08 -14.79
C GLU A 29 1.07 -4.38 -14.25
N VAL A 30 1.01 -4.57 -12.93
CA VAL A 30 1.58 -5.75 -12.26
C VAL A 30 0.59 -6.94 -12.30
N GLY A 31 -0.70 -6.67 -12.53
CA GLY A 31 -1.75 -7.68 -12.51
C GLY A 31 -1.93 -8.32 -11.12
N LYS A 32 -1.54 -7.61 -10.06
CA LYS A 32 -1.61 -8.06 -8.66
C LYS A 32 -2.39 -7.05 -7.85
N GLN A 33 -3.20 -7.54 -6.91
CA GLN A 33 -3.97 -6.69 -6.01
C GLN A 33 -3.07 -6.08 -4.94
N LEU A 34 -3.10 -4.77 -4.77
CA LEU A 34 -2.36 -4.03 -3.75
C LEU A 34 -3.27 -3.69 -2.57
N THR A 35 -3.02 -4.27 -1.41
CA THR A 35 -3.74 -4.00 -0.17
C THR A 35 -2.93 -3.09 0.73
N ILE A 36 -3.37 -1.85 0.91
CA ILE A 36 -2.70 -0.88 1.79
C ILE A 36 -3.33 -0.95 3.18
N ASN A 37 -2.53 -1.34 4.17
CA ASN A 37 -2.93 -1.44 5.57
C ASN A 37 -2.24 -0.38 6.41
N THR A 38 -2.99 0.13 7.39
CA THR A 38 -2.47 1.12 8.35
C THR A 38 -2.00 0.45 9.62
N SER A 39 -0.79 0.77 10.04
CA SER A 39 -0.23 0.34 11.32
C SER A 39 0.16 1.57 12.13
N LYS A 40 -0.58 1.83 13.21
CA LYS A 40 -0.36 2.98 14.10
C LYS A 40 0.94 2.86 14.92
N ASP A 41 1.47 1.65 15.03
CA ASP A 41 2.74 1.35 15.69
C ASP A 41 3.96 1.53 14.75
N LEU A 42 3.73 1.70 13.44
CA LEU A 42 4.80 1.93 12.47
C LEU A 42 5.10 3.43 12.40
N HIS A 43 6.36 3.80 12.64
CA HIS A 43 6.83 5.16 12.37
C HIS A 43 6.59 5.54 10.90
N ILE A 44 6.35 6.83 10.64
CA ILE A 44 6.03 7.34 9.29
C ILE A 44 7.05 6.96 8.20
N GLU A 45 8.31 6.76 8.57
CA GLU A 45 9.39 6.37 7.66
C GLU A 45 9.50 4.85 7.45
N LYS A 46 8.79 4.05 8.25
CA LYS A 46 8.83 2.59 8.17
C LYS A 46 7.62 2.05 7.42
N TYR A 47 7.87 1.06 6.58
CA TYR A 47 6.85 0.29 5.88
C TYR A 47 7.23 -1.19 5.87
N SER A 48 6.25 -2.06 5.61
CA SER A 48 6.47 -3.50 5.47
C SER A 48 5.62 -4.04 4.34
N ILE A 49 6.22 -4.86 3.48
CA ILE A 49 5.56 -5.46 2.33
C ILE A 49 5.47 -6.97 2.55
N SER A 50 4.29 -7.54 2.33
CA SER A 50 4.04 -8.97 2.39
C SER A 50 3.41 -9.43 1.09
N TRP A 51 3.96 -10.48 0.51
CA TRP A 51 3.47 -11.08 -0.73
C TRP A 51 2.64 -12.31 -0.35
N ASP A 52 1.39 -12.35 -0.81
CA ASP A 52 0.51 -13.49 -0.67
C ASP A 52 0.63 -14.30 -1.97
N ASP A 53 1.26 -15.48 -1.89
CA ASP A 53 1.50 -16.39 -3.03
C ASP A 53 0.19 -16.98 -3.55
#